data_AF-A0A9D5QD74-F1
#
_entry.id   AF-A0A9D5QD74-F1
#
_cell.length_a   1.000
_cell.length_b   1.000
_cell.length_c   1.000
_cell.angle_alpha   90.00
_cell.angle_beta   90.00
_cell.angle_gamma   90.00
#
_symmetry.space_group_name_H-M   'P 1'
#
loop_
_entity.id
_entity.type
_entity.pdbx_description
1 polymer ?
#
loop_
_entity_poly.entity_id
_entity_poly.type
_entity_poly.pdbx_seq_one_letter_code
_entity_poly.pdbx_strand_id
1 'polypeptide(L)' 'MAKFLYFFNENKADVGIEIVPCHGLQKEMSSGVSYGEQLVYDIERLKRHFPAVPIKVILVDI' A
#
# COMPACT_ATOMS: atom_id res chain seq x y z
N MET A 1 4.75 -1.31 -3.92
CA MET A 1 6.03 -1.30 -3.14
C MET A 1 7.28 -0.97 -3.94
N ALA A 2 7.73 -1.78 -4.91
CA ALA A 2 8.98 -1.51 -5.65
C ALA A 2 9.07 -0.11 -6.28
N LYS A 3 7.92 0.43 -6.73
CA LYS A 3 7.82 1.79 -7.28
C LYS A 3 8.16 2.88 -6.25
N PHE A 4 7.70 2.77 -5.00
CA PHE A 4 8.03 3.74 -3.96
C PHE A 4 9.52 3.73 -3.63
N LEU A 5 10.10 2.52 -3.53
CA LEU A 5 11.55 2.37 -3.33
C LEU A 5 12.37 3.02 -4.44
N TYR A 6 11.94 2.87 -5.69
CA TYR A 6 12.60 3.52 -6.82
C TYR A 6 12.65 5.05 -6.66
N PHE A 7 11.50 5.70 -6.44
CA PHE A 7 11.45 7.16 -6.30
C PHE A 7 12.13 7.68 -5.03
N PHE A 8 12.07 6.90 -3.94
CA PHE A 8 12.78 7.22 -2.71
C PHE A 8 14.30 7.19 -2.91
N ASN A 9 14.83 6.13 -3.55
CA ASN A 9 16.26 6.01 -3.85
C ASN A 9 16.76 7.08 -4.83
N GLU A 10 15.91 7.53 -5.75
CA GLU A 10 16.24 8.64 -6.66
C GLU A 10 16.12 10.03 -6.01
N ASN A 11 15.80 10.13 -4.71
CA ASN A 11 15.50 11.38 -4.01
C ASN A 11 14.41 12.21 -4.71
N LYS A 12 13.44 11.55 -5.35
CA LYS A 12 12.30 12.18 -6.03
C LYS A 12 11.02 12.14 -5.19
N ALA A 13 11.01 11.37 -4.10
CA ALA A 13 9.91 11.30 -3.16
C ALA A 13 10.40 10.90 -1.77
N ASP A 14 9.87 11.53 -0.72
CA ASP A 14 10.22 11.23 0.68
C ASP A 14 9.26 10.21 1.33
N VAL A 15 8.05 10.08 0.80
CA VAL A 15 7.00 9.19 1.33
C VAL A 15 6.18 8.57 0.19
N GLY A 16 5.84 7.30 0.32
CA GLY A 16 4.84 6.64 -0.53
C GLY A 16 3.45 6.75 0.07
N ILE A 17 2.44 7.06 -0.74
CA ILE A 17 1.03 7.01 -0.32
C ILE A 17 0.30 6.01 -1.20
N GLU A 18 -0.38 5.06 -0.57
CA GLU A 18 -1.21 4.05 -1.25
C GLU A 18 -2.64 4.16 -0.74
N ILE A 19 -3.56 4.52 -1.64
CA ILE A 19 -4.99 4.68 -1.35
C ILE A 19 -5.69 3.41 -1.84
N VAL A 20 -6.39 2.74 -0.94
CA VAL A 20 -6.99 1.42 -1.19
C VAL A 20 -8.36 1.31 -0.54
N PRO A 21 -9.29 0.52 -1.12
CA PRO A 21 -10.59 0.32 -0.52
C PRO A 21 -10.48 -0.48 0.78
N CYS A 22 -11.33 -0.17 1.76
CA CYS A 22 -11.63 -1.09 2.85
C CYS A 22 -12.23 -2.40 2.29
N HIS A 23 -12.21 -3.47 3.09
CA HIS A 23 -12.87 -4.71 2.70
C HIS A 23 -14.36 -4.55 2.39
N GLY A 24 -15.05 -3.59 3.02
CA GLY A 24 -16.44 -3.22 2.75
C GLY A 24 -16.63 -2.77 1.30
N LEU A 25 -16.07 -1.62 0.94
CA LEU A 25 -16.08 -1.10 -0.43
C LEU A 25 -15.58 -2.12 -1.48
N GLN A 26 -14.54 -2.90 -1.19
CA GLN A 26 -14.03 -3.89 -2.15
C GLN A 26 -15.08 -4.93 -2.57
N LYS A 27 -16.01 -5.31 -1.69
CA LYS A 27 -17.09 -6.29 -2.02
C LYS A 27 -18.05 -5.78 -3.09
N GLU A 28 -18.13 -4.47 -3.27
CA GLU A 28 -18.97 -3.84 -4.29
C GLU A 28 -18.19 -3.60 -5.61
N MET A 29 -16.93 -4.03 -5.67
CA MET A 29 -16.05 -3.89 -6.84
C MET A 29 -15.91 -5.21 -7.60
N SER A 30 -15.27 -5.16 -8.76
CA SER A 30 -14.95 -6.35 -9.53
C SER A 30 -14.01 -7.30 -8.78
N SER A 31 -14.06 -8.59 -9.12
CA SER A 31 -13.17 -9.62 -8.56
C SER A 31 -11.71 -9.31 -8.84
N GLY A 32 -10.83 -9.55 -7.85
CA GLY A 32 -9.38 -9.37 -7.97
C GLY A 32 -8.84 -8.00 -7.53
N VAL A 33 -9.71 -7.09 -7.08
CA VAL A 33 -9.29 -5.83 -6.46
C VAL A 33 -8.71 -6.11 -5.07
N SER A 34 -7.52 -5.59 -4.78
CA SER A 34 -6.91 -5.65 -3.45
C SER A 34 -7.57 -4.67 -2.50
N TYR A 35 -7.67 -5.04 -1.23
CA TYR A 35 -8.21 -4.19 -0.16
C TYR A 35 -7.15 -3.92 0.90
N GLY A 36 -7.37 -2.90 1.69
CA GLY A 36 -6.36 -2.35 2.57
C GLY A 36 -5.90 -3.27 3.69
N GLU A 37 -6.79 -4.07 4.27
CA GLU A 37 -6.44 -5.01 5.33
C GLU A 37 -5.46 -6.09 4.82
N GLN A 38 -5.66 -6.56 3.58
CA GLN A 38 -4.70 -7.44 2.91
C GLN A 38 -3.36 -6.73 2.67
N LEU A 39 -3.40 -5.49 2.19
CA LEU A 39 -2.18 -4.70 1.95
C LEU A 39 -1.38 -4.48 3.24
N VAL A 40 -2.03 -4.15 4.35
CA VAL A 40 -1.38 -3.96 5.66
C VAL A 40 -0.71 -5.27 6.12
N TYR A 41 -1.42 -6.39 6.02
CA TYR A 41 -0.87 -7.71 6.32
C TYR A 41 0.38 -8.02 5.48
N ASP A 42 0.30 -7.77 4.17
CA ASP A 42 1.42 -8.00 3.25
C ASP A 42 2.62 -7.09 3.57
N ILE A 43 2.39 -5.81 3.89
CA ILE A 43 3.45 -4.87 4.29
C ILE A 43 4.13 -5.32 5.59
N GLU A 44 3.37 -5.72 6.60
CA GLU A 44 3.94 -6.21 7.87
C GLU A 44 4.77 -7.48 7.66
N ARG A 45 4.32 -8.37 6.79
CA ARG A 45 5.04 -9.60 6.45
C ARG A 45 6.32 -9.32 5.66
N LEU A 46 6.30 -8.33 4.78
CA LEU A 46 7.42 -7.91 3.95
C LEU A 46 8.42 -7.00 4.66
N LYS A 47 8.04 -6.35 5.78
CA LYS A 47 8.88 -5.43 6.56
C LYS A 47 10.27 -5.97 6.91
N ARG A 48 10.42 -7.29 7.08
CA ARG A 48 11.72 -7.92 7.36
C ARG A 48 12.72 -7.87 6.18
N HIS A 49 12.23 -7.69 4.96
CA HIS A 49 13.01 -7.73 3.73
C HIS A 49 12.96 -6.43 2.92
N PHE A 50 12.10 -5.48 3.28
CA PHE A 50 11.92 -4.23 2.56
C PHE A 50 12.72 -3.09 3.21
N PRO A 51 13.45 -2.28 2.42
CA PRO A 51 14.12 -1.08 2.91
C PRO A 51 13.12 -0.08 3.51
N ALA A 52 13.64 0.79 4.39
CA ALA A 52 12.90 1.73 5.24
C ALA A 52 12.24 2.91 4.50
N VAL A 53 11.58 2.65 3.36
CA VAL A 53 10.76 3.66 2.68
C VAL A 53 9.54 3.96 3.56
N PRO A 54 9.33 5.21 3.99
CA PRO A 54 8.13 5.58 4.72
C PRO A 54 6.90 5.46 3.81
N ILE A 55 5.89 4.70 4.24
CA ILE A 55 4.65 4.49 3.49
C ILE A 55 3.44 4.84 4.37
N LYS A 56 2.49 5.61 3.81
CA LYS A 56 1.15 5.80 4.37
C LYS A 56 0.13 5.05 3.53
N VAL A 57 -0.67 4.23 4.19
CA VAL A 57 -1.84 3.57 3.59
C VAL A 57 -3.08 4.35 4.00
N ILE A 58 -3.90 4.75 3.04
CA ILE A 58 -5.17 5.43 3.27
C ILE A 58 -6.28 4.48 2.85
N LEU A 59 -7.13 4.12 3.83
CA LEU A 59 -8.30 3.29 3.61
C LEU A 59 -9.49 4.19 3.24
N VAL A 60 -10.20 3.83 2.17
CA VAL A 60 -11.41 4.53 1.74
C VAL A 60 -12.61 3.59 1.76
N ASP A 61 -13.76 4.14 2.15
CA ASP A 61 -15.05 3.46 2.20
C ASP A 61 -16.15 4.39 1.68
N ILE A 62 -17.38 3.87 1.57
CA ILE A 62 -18.57 4.59 1.06
C ILE A 62 -19.15 5.57 2.10
#